data_AF-A0A7V2T7E4-F1
#
_entry.id   AF-A0A7V2T7E4-F1
#
_cell.length_a   1.000
_cell.length_b   1.000
_cell.length_c   1.000
_cell.angle_alpha   90.00
_cell.angle_beta   90.00
_cell.angle_gamma   90.00
#
_symmetry.space_group_name_H-M   'P 1'
#
loop_
_entity.id
_entity.type
_entity.pdbx_description
1 polymer ?
#
loop_
_entity_poly.entity_id
_entity_poly.type
_entity_poly.pdbx_seq_one_letter_code
_entity_poly.pdbx_strand_id
1 'polypeptide(L)'
;MEAEEELAPGVTARFGAVVVERAAPELIACCLDARAGFVWFDRRSRMCLATPCPRAVARRLAVVPVDFGFRPVRGVAQVPILEPDGSLFFSGYHARTRTFVATDPLELPERPTRADAGAALEAILAPFAGYGLEDPERRACTACAVLTAASRPSVPTTPVILVDATTIGAGKSKYARAIATIASGSGFVILAEGHSPDEMEKRLYAVLMRVPAAFILDNLQRSLASSTLESLITEGTTNIRIFGTLDTVDVEACSTVIVTANNSILRTDMLRRVLPVRLVVLNEQPERRRFDFDPVDVAHKRRREILAAAFTVLR
;
A
#
# COMPACT_ATOMS: atom_id res chain seq x y z
N MET A 1 6.60 18.16 -28.43
CA MET A 1 7.23 19.15 -27.55
C MET A 1 6.29 19.32 -26.37
N GLU A 2 6.41 18.41 -25.41
CA GLU A 2 5.69 18.51 -24.14
C GLU A 2 6.61 19.28 -23.20
N ALA A 3 6.06 20.33 -22.59
CA ALA A 3 6.80 21.17 -21.65
C ALA A 3 7.09 20.36 -20.39
N GLU A 4 8.38 20.24 -20.05
CA GLU A 4 8.82 19.81 -18.71
C GLU A 4 8.37 20.87 -17.71
N GLU A 5 7.32 20.57 -16.95
CA GLU A 5 6.90 21.37 -15.80
C GLU A 5 7.96 21.20 -14.69
N GLU A 6 8.68 22.27 -14.41
CA GLU A 6 9.67 22.36 -13.33
C GLU A 6 9.00 22.04 -11.97
N LEU A 7 9.27 20.84 -11.45
CA LEU A 7 8.72 20.36 -10.18
C LEU A 7 9.33 21.16 -9.01
N ALA A 8 8.46 21.88 -8.29
CA ALA A 8 8.81 22.58 -7.05
C ALA A 8 9.44 21.64 -6.01
N PRO A 9 10.34 22.14 -5.14
CA PRO A 9 10.97 21.32 -4.10
C PRO A 9 9.91 20.85 -3.08
N GLY A 10 9.58 19.56 -3.15
CA GLY A 10 8.65 18.89 -2.23
C GLY A 10 8.61 17.39 -2.50
N VAL A 11 8.23 16.58 -1.51
CA VAL A 11 7.98 15.14 -1.71
C VAL A 11 6.75 15.02 -2.61
N THR A 12 6.96 14.77 -3.89
CA THR A 12 5.88 14.58 -4.85
C THR A 12 5.34 13.16 -4.72
N ALA A 13 4.12 13.02 -4.19
CA ALA A 13 3.36 11.80 -4.40
C ALA A 13 3.03 11.68 -5.89
N ARG A 14 2.99 10.46 -6.43
CA ARG A 14 2.54 10.25 -7.82
C ARG A 14 1.13 10.84 -7.99
N PHE A 15 0.89 11.50 -9.13
CA PHE A 15 -0.41 12.10 -9.43
C PHE A 15 -1.55 11.09 -9.19
N GLY A 16 -2.55 11.47 -8.39
CA GLY A 16 -3.68 10.61 -8.00
C GLY A 16 -3.44 9.64 -6.83
N ALA A 17 -2.25 9.60 -6.22
CA ALA A 17 -2.01 8.81 -5.02
C ALA A 17 -2.62 9.51 -3.79
N VAL A 18 -3.49 8.80 -3.06
CA VAL A 18 -3.98 9.27 -1.77
C VAL A 18 -3.01 8.82 -0.69
N VAL A 19 -2.44 9.78 0.04
CA VAL A 19 -1.44 9.53 1.08
C VAL A 19 -1.97 9.93 2.46
N VAL A 20 -1.55 9.19 3.48
CA VAL A 20 -1.75 9.58 4.87
C VAL A 20 -0.50 10.33 5.33
N GLU A 21 -0.70 11.53 5.83
CA GLU A 21 0.35 12.34 6.42
C GLU A 21 0.04 12.65 7.87
N ARG A 22 1.08 12.72 8.70
CA ARG A 22 0.94 13.14 10.09
C ARG A 22 0.45 14.58 10.11
N ALA A 23 -0.61 14.85 10.86
CA ALA A 23 -1.16 16.18 11.04
C ALA A 23 -0.24 17.04 11.94
N ALA A 24 0.87 17.54 11.39
CA ALA A 24 1.74 18.47 12.08
C ALA A 24 0.99 19.78 12.37
N PRO A 25 1.23 20.46 13.51
CA PRO A 25 0.55 21.72 13.84
C PRO A 25 0.64 22.77 12.72
N GLU A 26 1.75 22.82 11.99
CA GLU A 26 1.97 23.74 10.88
C GLU A 26 1.05 23.43 9.69
N LEU A 27 0.87 22.14 9.36
CA LEU A 27 -0.05 21.69 8.31
C LEU A 27 -1.51 21.96 8.72
N ILE A 28 -1.85 21.71 9.98
CA ILE A 28 -3.18 22.03 10.53
C ILE A 28 -3.44 23.54 10.44
N ALA A 29 -2.47 24.38 10.83
CA ALA A 29 -2.61 25.84 10.76
C ALA A 29 -2.87 26.30 9.32
N CYS A 30 -2.09 25.80 8.34
CA CYS A 30 -2.29 26.08 6.92
C CYS A 30 -3.70 25.68 6.45
N CYS A 31 -4.16 24.49 6.84
CA CYS A 31 -5.52 24.02 6.53
C CYS A 31 -6.62 24.87 7.17
N LEU A 32 -6.39 25.42 8.36
CA LEU A 32 -7.33 26.29 9.06
C LEU A 32 -7.37 27.69 8.48
N ASP A 33 -6.21 28.25 8.11
CA ASP A 33 -6.12 29.57 7.44
C ASP A 33 -6.93 29.60 6.14
N ALA A 34 -6.99 28.49 5.41
CA ALA A 34 -7.81 28.37 4.21
C ALA A 34 -9.33 28.24 4.46
N ARG A 35 -9.75 28.00 5.71
CA ARG A 35 -11.15 27.65 6.06
C ARG A 35 -11.78 28.57 7.11
N ALA A 36 -10.99 29.33 7.84
CA ALA A 36 -11.44 30.21 8.90
C ALA A 36 -10.63 31.51 8.92
N GLY A 37 -11.31 32.63 9.18
CA GLY A 37 -10.65 33.90 9.46
C GLY A 37 -10.28 33.99 10.93
N PHE A 38 -9.01 34.28 11.22
CA PHE A 38 -8.56 34.56 12.58
C PHE A 38 -8.34 36.05 12.75
N VAL A 39 -8.73 36.57 13.92
CA VAL A 39 -8.56 37.97 14.27
C VAL A 39 -7.90 38.11 15.63
N TRP A 40 -7.01 39.09 15.74
CA TRP A 40 -6.44 39.53 17.00
C TRP A 40 -7.02 40.90 17.35
N PHE A 41 -7.50 41.05 18.59
CA PHE A 41 -8.05 42.32 19.07
C PHE A 41 -6.93 43.22 19.60
N ASP A 42 -6.66 44.31 18.88
CA ASP A 42 -5.72 45.33 19.31
C ASP A 42 -6.39 46.28 20.30
N ARG A 43 -5.93 46.28 21.55
CA ARG A 43 -6.46 47.15 22.60
C ARG A 43 -6.17 48.64 22.37
N ARG A 44 -5.12 48.98 21.61
CA ARG A 44 -4.73 50.38 21.36
C ARG A 44 -5.63 51.03 20.32
N SER A 45 -5.80 50.37 19.17
CA SER A 45 -6.69 50.83 18.11
C SER A 45 -8.16 50.46 18.35
N ARG A 46 -8.45 49.56 19.29
CA ARG A 46 -9.79 48.95 19.53
C ARG A 46 -10.36 48.27 18.29
N MET A 47 -9.49 47.72 17.44
CA MET A 47 -9.86 47.05 16.19
C MET A 47 -9.49 45.58 16.22
N CYS A 48 -10.26 44.77 15.49
CA CYS A 48 -9.89 43.40 15.15
C CYS A 48 -9.01 43.41 13.90
N LEU A 49 -7.76 42.98 14.03
CA LEU A 49 -6.81 42.85 12.92
C LEU A 49 -6.76 41.40 12.47
N ALA A 50 -6.78 41.16 11.15
CA ALA A 50 -6.58 39.83 10.60
C ALA A 50 -5.22 39.26 11.01
N THR A 51 -5.19 37.99 11.37
CA THR A 51 -3.99 37.30 11.83
C THR A 51 -4.02 35.86 11.31
N PRO A 52 -2.87 35.18 11.11
CA PRO A 52 -2.88 33.75 10.80
C PRO A 52 -3.39 32.91 11.98
N CYS A 53 -3.71 31.65 11.71
CA CYS A 53 -4.16 30.67 12.69
C CYS A 53 -3.24 30.68 13.92
N PRO A 54 -3.76 30.95 15.13
CA PRO A 54 -2.97 30.91 16.34
C PRO A 54 -2.33 29.54 16.52
N ARG A 55 -1.01 29.49 16.72
CA ARG A 55 -0.25 28.24 16.90
C ARG A 55 -0.81 27.33 17.98
N ALA A 56 -1.37 27.92 19.05
CA ALA A 56 -1.98 27.18 20.15
C ALA A 56 -3.23 26.39 19.72
N VAL A 57 -4.03 26.93 18.79
CA VAL A 57 -5.23 26.25 18.25
C VAL A 57 -4.82 25.02 17.45
N ALA A 58 -3.88 25.20 16.51
CA ALA A 58 -3.39 24.10 15.68
C ALA A 58 -2.69 23.00 16.51
N ARG A 59 -1.88 23.39 17.52
CA ARG A 59 -1.28 22.43 18.46
C ARG A 59 -2.32 21.66 19.27
N ARG A 60 -3.36 22.33 19.77
CA ARG A 60 -4.41 21.67 20.56
C ARG A 60 -5.16 20.63 19.72
N LEU A 61 -5.49 20.96 18.48
CA LEU A 61 -6.10 20.03 17.53
C LEU A 61 -5.21 18.80 17.25
N ALA A 62 -3.90 19.01 17.14
CA ALA A 62 -2.94 17.91 16.93
C ALA A 62 -2.85 16.94 18.13
N VAL A 63 -3.04 17.46 19.36
CA VAL A 63 -2.86 16.68 20.59
C VAL A 63 -4.12 15.90 20.99
N VAL A 64 -5.30 16.49 20.82
CA VAL A 64 -6.58 15.85 21.19
C VAL A 64 -7.59 15.82 20.04
N PRO A 65 -7.24 15.21 18.88
CA PRO A 65 -8.10 15.24 17.69
C PRO A 65 -9.48 14.59 17.95
N VAL A 66 -9.56 13.57 18.80
CA VAL A 66 -10.81 12.87 19.12
C VAL A 66 -11.81 13.79 19.83
N ASP A 67 -11.35 14.67 20.73
CA ASP A 67 -12.21 15.64 21.45
C ASP A 67 -12.87 16.66 20.50
N PHE A 68 -12.26 16.88 19.34
CA PHE A 68 -12.78 17.73 18.27
C PHE A 68 -13.61 16.96 17.23
N GLY A 69 -13.90 15.68 17.47
CA GLY A 69 -14.73 14.84 16.60
C GLY A 69 -13.99 14.23 15.41
N PHE A 70 -12.66 14.31 15.35
CA PHE A 70 -11.89 13.60 14.33
C PHE A 70 -11.89 12.10 14.62
N ARG A 71 -12.21 11.31 13.61
CA ARG A 71 -12.23 9.84 13.70
C ARG A 71 -10.83 9.29 13.41
N PRO A 72 -10.37 8.27 14.16
CA PRO A 72 -9.11 7.61 13.87
C PRO A 72 -9.17 6.95 12.48
N VAL A 73 -8.11 7.12 11.71
CA VAL A 73 -7.92 6.48 10.40
C VAL A 73 -6.65 5.65 10.48
N ARG A 74 -6.76 4.34 10.20
CA ARG A 74 -5.59 3.46 10.17
C ARG A 74 -4.82 3.56 8.86
N GLY A 75 -5.48 3.95 7.77
CA GLY A 75 -4.93 3.99 6.42
C GLY A 75 -5.95 4.37 5.37
N VAL A 76 -5.48 4.47 4.12
CA VAL A 76 -6.32 4.71 2.94
C VAL A 76 -6.29 3.47 2.04
N ALA A 77 -7.45 3.08 1.53
CA ALA A 77 -7.59 2.01 0.56
C ALA A 77 -8.06 2.56 -0.80
N GLN A 78 -7.47 2.03 -1.87
CA GLN A 78 -7.86 2.32 -3.26
C GLN A 78 -8.49 1.07 -3.94
N VAL A 79 -8.89 0.11 -3.12
CA VAL A 79 -9.66 -1.09 -3.46
C VAL A 79 -10.87 -1.16 -2.52
N PRO A 80 -11.97 -1.80 -2.95
CA PRO A 80 -13.14 -2.02 -2.11
C PRO A 80 -12.80 -2.81 -0.85
N ILE A 81 -13.62 -2.62 0.18
CA ILE A 81 -13.63 -3.49 1.36
C ILE A 81 -14.70 -4.55 1.14
N LEU A 82 -14.32 -5.82 1.29
CA LEU A 82 -15.22 -6.97 1.30
C LEU A 82 -15.79 -7.16 2.71
N GLU A 83 -17.10 -7.08 2.81
CA GLU A 83 -17.84 -7.34 4.04
C GLU A 83 -18.03 -8.86 4.26
N PRO A 84 -18.27 -9.31 5.52
CA PRO A 84 -18.50 -10.72 5.81
C PRO A 84 -19.74 -11.31 5.14
N ASP A 85 -20.71 -10.46 4.79
CA ASP A 85 -21.91 -10.82 4.03
C ASP A 85 -21.68 -10.87 2.51
N GLY A 86 -20.45 -10.60 2.05
CA GLY A 86 -20.07 -10.58 0.66
C GLY A 86 -20.38 -9.28 -0.08
N SER A 87 -20.90 -8.24 0.60
CA SER A 87 -21.08 -6.91 0.01
C SER A 87 -19.76 -6.14 -0.08
N LEU A 88 -19.72 -5.11 -0.93
CA LEU A 88 -18.54 -4.28 -1.14
C LEU A 88 -18.77 -2.82 -0.72
N PHE A 89 -17.85 -2.28 0.05
CA PHE A 89 -17.80 -0.85 0.39
C PHE A 89 -16.75 -0.13 -0.46
N PHE A 90 -17.17 0.90 -1.21
CA PHE A 90 -16.35 1.54 -2.24
C PHE A 90 -15.78 2.91 -1.86
N SER A 91 -16.49 3.70 -1.06
CA SER A 91 -16.10 5.11 -0.85
C SER A 91 -16.46 5.64 0.52
N GLY A 92 -15.54 6.40 1.12
CA GLY A 92 -15.73 7.10 2.38
C GLY A 92 -15.08 6.41 3.58
N TYR A 93 -15.45 6.84 4.78
CA TYR A 93 -14.89 6.29 6.02
C TYR A 93 -15.60 4.99 6.39
N HIS A 94 -14.89 3.87 6.33
CA HIS A 94 -15.38 2.57 6.77
C HIS A 94 -15.07 2.35 8.25
N ALA A 95 -16.10 2.41 9.10
CA ALA A 95 -15.94 2.45 10.56
C ALA A 95 -15.33 1.16 11.14
N ARG A 96 -15.72 -0.01 10.63
CA ARG A 96 -15.27 -1.31 11.16
C ARG A 96 -13.77 -1.54 10.98
N THR A 97 -13.21 -1.11 9.85
CA THR A 97 -11.77 -1.22 9.58
C THR A 97 -11.02 0.10 9.76
N ARG A 98 -11.69 1.18 10.21
CA ARG A 98 -11.12 2.53 10.36
C ARG A 98 -10.35 3.00 9.12
N THR A 99 -10.78 2.58 7.94
CA THR A 99 -10.06 2.82 6.67
C THR A 99 -10.85 3.83 5.85
N PHE A 100 -10.17 4.82 5.29
CA PHE A 100 -10.79 5.71 4.31
C PHE A 100 -10.66 5.08 2.93
N VAL A 101 -11.78 4.76 2.28
CA VAL A 101 -11.79 4.12 0.97
C VAL A 101 -12.04 5.17 -0.11
N ALA A 102 -11.17 5.18 -1.11
CA ALA A 102 -11.24 6.04 -2.27
C ALA A 102 -11.11 5.18 -3.53
N THR A 103 -12.18 4.44 -3.84
CA THR A 103 -12.26 3.64 -5.07
C THR A 103 -13.63 3.82 -5.71
N ASP A 104 -13.69 3.61 -7.01
CA ASP A 104 -14.94 3.66 -7.75
C ASP A 104 -15.71 2.34 -7.62
N PRO A 105 -17.05 2.37 -7.76
CA PRO A 105 -17.85 1.16 -7.90
C PRO A 105 -17.35 0.25 -9.02
N LEU A 106 -17.46 -1.06 -8.79
CA LEU A 106 -17.15 -2.13 -9.75
C LEU A 106 -18.43 -2.85 -10.18
N GLU A 107 -18.49 -3.26 -11.44
CA GLU A 107 -19.56 -4.11 -11.96
C GLU A 107 -19.21 -5.57 -11.72
N LEU A 108 -20.10 -6.30 -11.05
CA LEU A 108 -19.89 -7.66 -10.58
C LEU A 108 -21.17 -8.47 -10.76
N PRO A 109 -21.07 -9.79 -11.00
CA PRO A 109 -22.23 -10.67 -10.89
C PRO A 109 -22.84 -10.58 -9.49
N GLU A 110 -24.17 -10.45 -9.38
CA GLU A 110 -24.84 -10.38 -8.08
C GLU A 110 -24.58 -11.64 -7.23
N ARG A 111 -24.61 -12.80 -7.88
CA ARG A 111 -24.38 -14.12 -7.27
C ARG A 111 -23.40 -14.91 -8.15
N PRO A 112 -22.08 -14.72 -7.96
CA PRO A 112 -21.10 -15.38 -8.81
C PRO A 112 -21.19 -16.91 -8.68
N THR A 113 -21.08 -17.58 -9.82
CA THR A 113 -21.01 -19.03 -9.88
C THR A 113 -19.55 -19.50 -9.92
N ARG A 114 -19.33 -20.79 -9.70
CA ARG A 114 -17.99 -21.38 -9.88
C ARG A 114 -17.44 -21.22 -11.30
N ALA A 115 -18.32 -21.15 -12.31
CA ALA A 115 -17.92 -20.89 -13.69
C ALA A 115 -17.44 -19.45 -13.86
N ASP A 116 -18.15 -18.49 -13.25
CA ASP A 116 -17.73 -17.08 -13.24
C ASP A 116 -16.38 -16.91 -12.56
N ALA A 117 -16.17 -17.57 -11.42
CA ALA A 117 -14.88 -17.58 -10.73
C ALA A 117 -13.75 -18.16 -11.61
N GLY A 118 -14.03 -19.20 -12.39
CA GLY A 118 -13.08 -19.77 -13.35
C GLY A 118 -12.69 -18.79 -14.46
N ALA A 119 -13.65 -18.07 -15.03
CA ALA A 119 -13.38 -17.04 -16.03
C ALA A 119 -12.64 -15.82 -15.43
N ALA A 120 -13.05 -15.39 -14.24
CA ALA A 120 -12.41 -14.31 -13.49
C ALA A 120 -10.95 -14.64 -13.14
N LEU A 121 -10.63 -15.92 -12.89
CA LEU A 121 -9.27 -16.36 -12.62
C LEU A 121 -8.32 -16.03 -13.80
N GLU A 122 -8.77 -16.13 -15.04
CA GLU A 122 -7.94 -15.75 -16.20
C GLU A 122 -7.67 -14.24 -16.24
N ALA A 123 -8.66 -13.42 -15.88
CA ALA A 123 -8.51 -11.97 -15.84
C ALA A 123 -7.50 -11.53 -14.77
N ILE A 124 -7.52 -12.13 -13.57
CA ILE A 124 -6.56 -11.80 -12.51
C ILE A 124 -5.13 -12.22 -12.86
N LEU A 125 -4.97 -13.27 -13.67
CA LEU A 125 -3.66 -13.79 -14.09
C LEU A 125 -3.12 -13.12 -15.36
N ALA A 126 -3.96 -12.38 -16.09
CA ALA A 126 -3.58 -11.77 -17.36
C ALA A 126 -2.33 -10.88 -17.32
N PRO A 127 -2.08 -10.04 -16.28
CA PRO A 127 -0.84 -9.27 -16.18
C PRO A 127 0.42 -10.14 -16.10
N PHE A 128 0.27 -11.44 -15.77
CA PHE A 128 1.38 -12.35 -15.48
C PHE A 128 1.50 -13.48 -16.51
N ALA A 129 0.77 -13.42 -17.63
CA ALA A 129 0.71 -14.50 -18.62
C ALA A 129 2.10 -14.96 -19.14
N GLY A 130 3.07 -14.05 -19.22
CA GLY A 130 4.45 -14.35 -19.65
C GLY A 130 5.34 -14.98 -18.56
N TYR A 131 4.87 -15.21 -17.35
CA TYR A 131 5.70 -15.68 -16.22
C TYR A 131 5.64 -17.20 -16.00
N GLY A 132 5.21 -17.96 -17.01
CA GLY A 132 5.20 -19.41 -16.96
C GLY A 132 4.07 -19.97 -16.09
N LEU A 133 2.84 -19.49 -16.30
CA LEU A 133 1.68 -19.89 -15.48
C LEU A 133 1.08 -21.25 -15.88
N GLU A 134 1.72 -21.99 -16.78
CA GLU A 134 1.47 -23.41 -17.03
C GLU A 134 1.84 -24.28 -15.82
N ASP A 135 2.76 -23.81 -14.97
CA ASP A 135 3.06 -24.43 -13.70
C ASP A 135 1.91 -24.20 -12.70
N PRO A 136 1.22 -25.26 -12.21
CA PRO A 136 0.04 -25.11 -11.37
C PRO A 136 0.31 -24.40 -10.04
N GLU A 137 1.49 -24.62 -9.44
CA GLU A 137 1.88 -24.01 -8.18
C GLU A 137 2.08 -22.50 -8.34
N ARG A 138 2.87 -22.09 -9.35
CA ARG A 138 3.08 -20.68 -9.69
C ARG A 138 1.77 -20.00 -10.04
N ARG A 139 0.90 -20.65 -10.82
CA ARG A 139 -0.43 -20.15 -11.17
C ARG A 139 -1.27 -19.88 -9.91
N ALA A 140 -1.34 -20.83 -8.99
CA ALA A 140 -2.07 -20.70 -7.74
C ALA A 140 -1.49 -19.59 -6.84
N CYS A 141 -0.17 -19.57 -6.63
CA CYS A 141 0.47 -18.53 -5.82
C CYS A 141 0.32 -17.13 -6.43
N THR A 142 0.33 -17.00 -7.76
CA THR A 142 0.06 -15.74 -8.47
C THR A 142 -1.37 -15.26 -8.19
N ALA A 143 -2.35 -16.14 -8.34
CA ALA A 143 -3.74 -15.83 -8.05
C ALA A 143 -3.89 -15.39 -6.58
N CYS A 144 -3.36 -16.16 -5.63
CA CYS A 144 -3.38 -15.83 -4.20
C CYS A 144 -2.73 -14.46 -3.91
N ALA A 145 -1.63 -14.12 -4.58
CA ALA A 145 -0.96 -12.83 -4.42
C ALA A 145 -1.85 -11.66 -4.89
N VAL A 146 -2.53 -11.83 -6.03
CA VAL A 146 -3.48 -10.82 -6.55
C VAL A 146 -4.71 -10.70 -5.66
N LEU A 147 -5.29 -11.81 -5.21
CA LEU A 147 -6.44 -11.80 -4.29
C LEU A 147 -6.07 -11.16 -2.94
N THR A 148 -4.86 -11.42 -2.44
CA THR A 148 -4.32 -10.76 -1.23
C THR A 148 -4.18 -9.26 -1.44
N ALA A 149 -3.66 -8.83 -2.59
CA ALA A 149 -3.53 -7.41 -2.94
C ALA A 149 -4.90 -6.71 -3.05
N ALA A 150 -5.90 -7.36 -3.65
CA ALA A 150 -7.24 -6.81 -3.80
C ALA A 150 -8.01 -6.76 -2.48
N SER A 151 -7.86 -7.76 -1.61
CA SER A 151 -8.63 -7.88 -0.37
C SER A 151 -7.93 -7.32 0.86
N ARG A 152 -6.69 -6.82 0.75
CA ARG A 152 -5.87 -6.39 1.89
C ARG A 152 -6.61 -5.54 2.93
N PRO A 153 -7.38 -4.48 2.60
CA PRO A 153 -8.03 -3.67 3.63
C PRO A 153 -9.20 -4.38 4.33
N SER A 154 -9.64 -5.53 3.83
CA SER A 154 -10.78 -6.31 4.35
C SER A 154 -10.37 -7.30 5.44
N VAL A 155 -9.08 -7.61 5.55
CA VAL A 155 -8.54 -8.62 6.48
C VAL A 155 -7.55 -8.00 7.47
N PRO A 156 -7.42 -8.53 8.70
CA PRO A 156 -6.47 -8.00 9.68
C PRO A 156 -5.02 -8.31 9.30
N THR A 157 -4.74 -9.54 8.89
CA THR A 157 -3.39 -10.04 8.58
C THR A 157 -3.33 -10.66 7.19
N THR A 158 -2.15 -10.63 6.58
CA THR A 158 -1.86 -11.26 5.27
C THR A 158 -0.42 -11.75 5.24
N PRO A 159 -0.13 -12.84 4.52
CA PRO A 159 1.26 -13.24 4.30
C PRO A 159 2.02 -12.17 3.50
N VAL A 160 3.35 -12.17 3.64
CA VAL A 160 4.26 -11.46 2.74
C VAL A 160 4.27 -12.16 1.40
N ILE A 161 4.07 -11.41 0.32
CA ILE A 161 4.21 -11.96 -1.03
C ILE A 161 5.70 -11.94 -1.38
N LEU A 162 6.33 -13.10 -1.47
CA LEU A 162 7.74 -13.22 -1.81
C LEU A 162 7.90 -13.62 -3.27
N VAL A 163 8.39 -12.70 -4.09
CA VAL A 163 8.72 -12.94 -5.49
C VAL A 163 10.21 -13.30 -5.58
N ASP A 164 10.49 -14.59 -5.67
CA ASP A 164 11.85 -15.12 -5.72
C ASP A 164 12.17 -15.66 -7.12
N ALA A 165 13.44 -15.58 -7.52
CA ALA A 165 13.91 -16.18 -8.77
C ALA A 165 15.38 -16.56 -8.66
N THR A 166 15.77 -17.58 -9.42
CA THR A 166 17.15 -18.09 -9.44
C THR A 166 18.12 -17.19 -10.21
N THR A 167 17.62 -16.31 -11.08
CA THR A 167 18.42 -15.46 -11.97
C THR A 167 18.08 -13.98 -11.85
N ILE A 168 19.10 -13.14 -12.06
CA ILE A 168 18.94 -11.69 -12.28
C ILE A 168 18.22 -11.50 -13.62
N GLY A 169 17.42 -10.43 -13.75
CA GLY A 169 16.69 -10.16 -15.00
C GLY A 169 15.40 -10.98 -15.19
N ALA A 170 15.02 -11.84 -14.24
CA ALA A 170 13.77 -12.62 -14.29
C ALA A 170 12.46 -11.80 -14.24
N GLY A 171 12.54 -10.47 -14.16
CA GLY A 171 11.36 -9.59 -14.11
C GLY A 171 10.67 -9.50 -12.74
N LYS A 172 11.34 -9.89 -11.65
CA LYS A 172 10.80 -9.85 -10.26
C LYS A 172 10.25 -8.49 -9.86
N SER A 173 11.02 -7.42 -10.08
CA SER A 173 10.59 -6.07 -9.69
C SER A 173 9.38 -5.61 -10.51
N LYS A 174 9.28 -5.98 -11.80
CA LYS A 174 8.07 -5.73 -12.61
C LYS A 174 6.86 -6.50 -12.11
N TYR A 175 7.07 -7.78 -11.76
CA TYR A 175 6.06 -8.65 -11.19
C TYR A 175 5.51 -8.09 -9.87
N ALA A 176 6.40 -7.73 -8.94
CA ALA A 176 6.03 -7.11 -7.67
C ALA A 176 5.31 -5.77 -7.86
N ARG A 177 5.78 -4.93 -8.81
CA ARG A 177 5.12 -3.65 -9.15
C ARG A 177 3.72 -3.86 -9.72
N ALA A 178 3.49 -4.89 -10.53
CA ALA A 178 2.16 -5.20 -11.03
C ALA A 178 1.19 -5.56 -9.91
N ILE A 179 1.61 -6.39 -8.93
CA ILE A 179 0.81 -6.69 -7.74
C ILE A 179 0.54 -5.44 -6.92
N ALA A 180 1.55 -4.61 -6.65
CA ALA A 180 1.39 -3.36 -5.91
C ALA A 180 0.47 -2.36 -6.63
N THR A 181 0.51 -2.36 -7.97
CA THR A 181 -0.39 -1.57 -8.83
C THR A 181 -1.83 -2.05 -8.72
N ILE A 182 -2.08 -3.35 -8.61
CA ILE A 182 -3.43 -3.86 -8.34
C ILE A 182 -3.91 -3.37 -6.96
N ALA A 183 -3.08 -3.50 -5.92
CA ALA A 183 -3.42 -3.06 -4.55
C ALA A 183 -3.71 -1.55 -4.43
N SER A 184 -2.96 -0.71 -5.14
CA SER A 184 -2.91 0.74 -4.87
C SER A 184 -3.06 1.65 -6.09
N GLY A 185 -3.14 1.09 -7.30
CA GLY A 185 -3.01 1.88 -8.53
C GLY A 185 -1.61 2.46 -8.65
N SER A 186 -1.40 3.67 -8.14
CA SER A 186 -0.13 4.39 -8.17
C SER A 186 0.48 4.64 -6.77
N GLY A 187 -0.21 4.30 -5.69
CA GLY A 187 0.12 4.70 -4.30
C GLY A 187 1.10 3.81 -3.53
N PHE A 188 1.88 2.95 -4.18
CA PHE A 188 2.82 2.05 -3.49
C PHE A 188 4.22 2.65 -3.30
N VAL A 189 4.92 2.19 -2.26
CA VAL A 189 6.30 2.60 -1.96
C VAL A 189 7.29 1.51 -2.36
N ILE A 190 8.43 1.88 -2.93
CA ILE A 190 9.55 0.97 -3.13
C ILE A 190 10.62 1.27 -2.09
N LEU A 191 11.01 0.25 -1.35
CA LEU A 191 12.01 0.28 -0.29
C LEU A 191 13.20 -0.59 -0.71
N ALA A 192 14.38 0.03 -0.80
CA ALA A 192 15.62 -0.70 -0.96
C ALA A 192 16.10 -1.25 0.39
N GLU A 193 16.72 -2.43 0.38
CA GLU A 193 17.36 -3.02 1.55
C GLU A 193 18.40 -2.05 2.17
N GLY A 194 18.41 -1.94 3.50
CA GLY A 194 19.41 -1.15 4.23
C GLY A 194 20.79 -1.82 4.24
N HIS A 195 21.85 -1.05 4.49
CA HIS A 195 23.21 -1.59 4.60
C HIS A 195 23.44 -2.36 5.92
N SER A 196 22.56 -2.17 6.91
CA SER A 196 22.52 -2.90 8.18
C SER A 196 21.09 -3.21 8.63
N PRO A 197 20.88 -4.16 9.57
CA PRO A 197 19.57 -4.42 10.18
C PRO A 197 18.94 -3.16 10.80
N ASP A 198 19.74 -2.35 11.51
CA ASP A 198 19.26 -1.11 12.13
C ASP A 198 18.80 -0.08 11.10
N GLU A 199 19.51 0.02 9.98
CA GLU A 199 19.11 0.91 8.88
C GLU A 199 17.84 0.39 8.20
N MET A 200 17.73 -0.92 8.03
CA MET A 200 16.55 -1.56 7.47
C MET A 200 15.31 -1.31 8.33
N GLU A 201 15.44 -1.42 9.65
CA GLU A 201 14.37 -1.14 10.60
C GLU A 201 13.96 0.35 10.56
N LYS A 202 14.94 1.26 10.52
CA LYS A 202 14.68 2.71 10.32
C LYS A 202 13.87 3.01 9.06
N ARG A 203 14.27 2.39 7.96
CA ARG A 203 13.61 2.51 6.66
C ARG A 203 12.19 1.94 6.69
N LEU A 204 11.99 0.78 7.32
CA LEU A 204 10.66 0.19 7.51
C LEU A 204 9.75 1.11 8.33
N TYR A 205 10.24 1.71 9.42
CA TYR A 205 9.44 2.62 10.24
C TYR A 205 8.97 3.83 9.43
N ALA A 206 9.86 4.42 8.63
CA ALA A 206 9.52 5.54 7.77
C ALA A 206 8.41 5.19 6.76
N VAL A 207 8.42 3.98 6.21
CA VAL A 207 7.37 3.49 5.29
C VAL A 207 6.07 3.22 6.05
N LEU A 208 6.13 2.51 7.17
CA LEU A 208 4.95 2.11 7.94
C LEU A 208 4.21 3.31 8.54
N MET A 209 4.92 4.36 8.96
CA MET A 209 4.29 5.60 9.45
C MET A 209 3.49 6.34 8.36
N ARG A 210 3.78 6.12 7.08
CA ARG A 210 3.00 6.67 5.95
C ARG A 210 1.80 5.81 5.59
N VAL A 211 1.76 4.59 6.13
CA VAL A 211 0.69 3.62 5.95
C VAL A 211 0.25 3.46 4.47
N PRO A 212 1.18 3.13 3.54
CA PRO A 212 0.82 2.99 2.13
C PRO A 212 -0.08 1.78 1.92
N ALA A 213 -0.93 1.79 0.89
CA ALA A 213 -1.75 0.63 0.54
C ALA A 213 -0.90 -0.61 0.16
N ALA A 214 0.31 -0.39 -0.37
CA ALA A 214 1.29 -1.45 -0.60
C ALA A 214 2.72 -0.91 -0.53
N PHE A 215 3.68 -1.77 -0.18
CA PHE A 215 5.09 -1.46 -0.37
C PHE A 215 5.89 -2.69 -0.81
N ILE A 216 6.96 -2.42 -1.55
CA ILE A 216 7.86 -3.43 -2.11
C ILE A 216 9.23 -3.29 -1.46
N LEU A 217 9.71 -4.35 -0.84
CA LEU A 217 11.10 -4.49 -0.44
C LEU A 217 11.87 -5.07 -1.62
N ASP A 218 12.55 -4.21 -2.37
CA ASP A 218 13.17 -4.56 -3.66
C ASP A 218 14.59 -5.08 -3.45
N ASN A 219 14.92 -6.16 -4.15
CA ASN A 219 16.22 -6.82 -4.17
C ASN A 219 16.78 -7.16 -2.77
N LEU A 220 15.99 -7.83 -1.94
CA LEU A 220 16.45 -8.36 -0.66
C LEU A 220 17.57 -9.40 -0.87
N GLN A 221 18.75 -9.13 -0.30
CA GLN A 221 19.90 -10.02 -0.36
C GLN A 221 20.12 -10.77 0.96
N ARG A 222 19.80 -10.16 2.10
CA ARG A 222 19.93 -10.80 3.41
C ARG A 222 18.65 -11.52 3.78
N SER A 223 18.68 -12.28 4.88
CA SER A 223 17.46 -12.85 5.43
C SER A 223 16.53 -11.72 5.91
N LEU A 224 15.24 -11.85 5.60
CA LEU A 224 14.24 -10.92 6.11
C LEU A 224 14.08 -11.16 7.62
N ALA A 225 14.73 -10.33 8.42
CA ALA A 225 14.66 -10.36 9.88
C ALA A 225 14.26 -8.98 10.39
N SER A 226 13.02 -8.85 10.88
CA SER A 226 12.51 -7.61 11.45
C SER A 226 11.36 -7.95 12.37
N SER A 227 11.56 -7.76 13.67
CA SER A 227 10.54 -7.95 14.71
C SER A 227 9.29 -7.12 14.41
N THR A 228 9.47 -5.91 13.89
CA THR A 228 8.39 -5.01 13.48
C THR A 228 7.55 -5.61 12.36
N LEU A 229 8.20 -6.12 11.30
CA LEU A 229 7.49 -6.75 10.20
C LEU A 229 6.81 -8.06 10.63
N GLU A 230 7.49 -8.88 11.43
CA GLU A 230 6.97 -10.12 12.00
C GLU A 230 5.72 -9.88 12.87
N SER A 231 5.76 -8.85 13.74
CA SER A 231 4.65 -8.42 14.58
C SER A 231 3.49 -7.88 13.73
N LEU A 232 3.78 -7.05 12.73
CA LEU A 232 2.76 -6.50 11.82
C LEU A 232 2.02 -7.61 11.06
N ILE A 233 2.73 -8.65 10.60
CA ILE A 233 2.13 -9.77 9.86
C ILE A 233 1.34 -10.70 10.78
N THR A 234 1.82 -10.94 12.00
CA THR A 234 1.24 -11.94 12.91
C THR A 234 0.07 -11.38 13.71
N GLU A 235 0.25 -10.20 14.32
CA GLU A 235 -0.73 -9.58 15.22
C GLU A 235 -1.61 -8.56 14.49
N GLY A 236 -1.20 -8.11 13.30
CA GLY A 236 -1.90 -7.05 12.57
C GLY A 236 -1.64 -5.65 13.11
N THR A 237 -0.77 -5.49 14.10
CA THR A 237 -0.38 -4.20 14.67
C THR A 237 1.07 -4.24 15.13
N THR A 238 1.76 -3.10 15.11
CA THR A 238 3.10 -2.97 15.67
C THR A 238 3.30 -1.59 16.29
N ASN A 239 4.10 -1.50 17.35
CA ASN A 239 4.42 -0.24 18.01
C ASN A 239 5.76 0.28 17.49
N ILE A 240 5.75 1.47 16.89
CA ILE A 240 6.92 2.10 16.27
C ILE A 240 7.39 3.25 17.13
N ARG A 241 8.66 3.23 17.52
CA ARG A 241 9.31 4.37 18.17
C ARG A 241 9.75 5.40 17.13
N ILE A 242 9.29 6.64 17.28
CA ILE A 242 9.69 7.73 16.38
C ILE A 242 11.14 8.12 16.65
N PHE A 243 11.99 8.05 15.62
CA PHE A 243 13.40 8.41 15.74
C PHE A 243 13.59 9.86 16.17
N GLY A 244 14.56 10.07 17.07
CA GLY A 244 14.86 11.39 17.62
C GLY A 244 13.87 11.88 18.67
N THR A 245 12.89 11.05 19.07
CA THR A 245 11.92 11.39 20.12
C THR A 245 11.76 10.24 21.14
N LEU A 246 11.04 10.51 22.23
CA LEU A 246 10.61 9.49 23.18
C LEU A 246 9.22 8.90 22.83
N ASP A 247 8.59 9.42 21.77
CA ASP A 247 7.22 9.07 21.41
C ASP A 247 7.16 7.72 20.66
N THR A 248 6.07 6.99 20.86
CA THR A 248 5.72 5.79 20.11
C THR A 248 4.36 5.95 19.44
N VAL A 249 4.16 5.23 18.34
CA VAL A 249 2.92 5.23 17.57
C VAL A 249 2.55 3.79 17.24
N ASP A 250 1.31 3.42 17.53
CA ASP A 250 0.75 2.15 17.08
C ASP A 250 0.37 2.26 15.60
N VAL A 251 0.88 1.33 14.81
CA VAL A 251 0.57 1.20 13.38
C VAL A 251 -0.17 -0.11 13.16
N GLU A 252 -1.38 -0.02 12.60
CA GLU A 252 -2.16 -1.18 12.19
C GLU A 252 -1.78 -1.62 10.77
N ALA A 253 -1.78 -2.93 10.53
CA ALA A 253 -1.45 -3.53 9.26
C ALA A 253 -2.58 -3.31 8.25
N CYS A 254 -2.30 -2.47 7.24
CA CYS A 254 -3.18 -2.31 6.09
C CYS A 254 -2.44 -2.20 4.75
N SER A 255 -1.12 -2.35 4.76
CA SER A 255 -0.29 -2.44 3.55
C SER A 255 -0.20 -3.89 3.05
N THR A 256 -0.26 -4.09 1.73
CA THR A 256 0.24 -5.31 1.09
C THR A 256 1.76 -5.27 1.09
N VAL A 257 2.40 -6.26 1.72
CA VAL A 257 3.86 -6.38 1.79
C VAL A 257 4.35 -7.30 0.68
N ILE A 258 5.20 -6.79 -0.20
CA ILE A 258 5.79 -7.57 -1.28
C ILE A 258 7.31 -7.51 -1.14
N VAL A 259 7.97 -8.65 -1.27
CA VAL A 259 9.43 -8.75 -1.18
C VAL A 259 9.91 -9.37 -2.48
N THR A 260 10.97 -8.82 -3.06
CA THR A 260 11.69 -9.48 -4.15
C THR A 260 13.06 -9.90 -3.66
N ALA A 261 13.50 -11.09 -4.05
CA ALA A 261 14.78 -11.65 -3.63
C ALA A 261 15.40 -12.48 -4.75
N ASN A 262 16.71 -12.76 -4.63
CA ASN A 262 17.39 -13.75 -5.45
C ASN A 262 17.80 -14.92 -4.56
N ASN A 263 17.21 -16.11 -4.77
CA ASN A 263 17.47 -17.31 -3.98
C ASN A 263 17.31 -17.04 -2.48
N SER A 264 16.12 -16.58 -2.10
CA SER A 264 15.86 -16.15 -0.71
C SER A 264 16.15 -17.27 0.30
N ILE A 265 16.82 -16.90 1.40
CA ILE A 265 16.91 -17.75 2.59
C ILE A 265 15.98 -17.14 3.64
N LEU A 266 14.84 -17.80 3.83
CA LEU A 266 13.88 -17.43 4.87
C LEU A 266 14.28 -18.06 6.20
N ARG A 267 14.15 -17.29 7.29
CA ARG A 267 14.23 -17.84 8.64
C ARG A 267 12.99 -18.69 8.93
N THR A 268 13.12 -19.67 9.81
CA THR A 268 12.09 -20.69 10.09
C THR A 268 10.74 -20.08 10.48
N ASP A 269 10.77 -18.96 11.20
CA ASP A 269 9.60 -18.22 11.66
C ASP A 269 8.89 -17.47 10.51
N MET A 270 9.62 -17.05 9.48
CA MET A 270 9.07 -16.40 8.28
C MET A 270 8.49 -17.40 7.27
N LEU A 271 8.91 -18.67 7.28
CA LEU A 271 8.43 -19.68 6.33
C LEU A 271 6.90 -19.83 6.31
N ARG A 272 6.23 -19.66 7.46
CA ARG A 272 4.76 -19.76 7.57
C ARG A 272 4.03 -18.45 7.35
N ARG A 273 4.76 -17.36 7.14
CA ARG A 273 4.26 -15.98 7.01
C ARG A 273 4.42 -15.44 5.60
N VAL A 274 4.82 -16.29 4.66
CA VAL A 274 5.18 -15.92 3.29
C VAL A 274 4.35 -16.74 2.31
N LEU A 275 3.86 -16.06 1.27
CA LEU A 275 3.35 -16.67 0.05
C LEU A 275 4.46 -16.62 -1.02
N PRO A 276 5.16 -17.73 -1.28
CA PRO A 276 6.23 -17.75 -2.26
C PRO A 276 5.68 -17.80 -3.68
N VAL A 277 6.22 -16.93 -4.54
CA VAL A 277 6.01 -16.93 -5.98
C VAL A 277 7.38 -17.09 -6.64
N ARG A 278 7.70 -18.31 -7.05
CA ARG A 278 8.99 -18.63 -7.65
C ARG A 278 8.95 -18.46 -9.16
N LEU A 279 9.64 -17.43 -9.66
CA LEU A 279 9.83 -17.22 -11.09
C LEU A 279 10.97 -18.11 -11.60
N VAL A 280 10.71 -18.80 -12.71
CA VAL A 280 11.70 -19.64 -13.38
C VAL A 280 11.93 -19.07 -14.78
N VAL A 281 13.20 -18.82 -15.10
CA VAL A 281 13.61 -18.43 -16.45
C VAL A 281 14.36 -19.61 -17.05
N LEU A 282 13.74 -20.29 -18.00
CA LEU A 282 14.32 -21.45 -18.70
C LEU A 282 15.24 -21.06 -19.86
N ASN A 283 15.46 -19.76 -20.09
CA ASN A 283 16.24 -19.24 -21.19
C ASN A 283 17.71 -19.04 -20.77
N GLU A 284 18.65 -19.43 -21.62
CA GLU A 284 20.10 -19.32 -21.39
C GLU A 284 20.58 -17.87 -21.27
N GLN A 285 19.85 -16.91 -21.86
CA GLN A 285 20.14 -15.47 -21.79
C GLN A 285 18.92 -14.67 -21.28
N PRO A 286 18.62 -14.71 -19.96
CA PRO A 286 17.47 -14.05 -19.35
C PRO A 286 17.33 -12.56 -19.70
N GLU A 287 18.45 -11.84 -19.73
CA GLU A 287 18.55 -10.41 -20.00
C GLU A 287 18.15 -9.99 -21.42
N ARG A 288 18.16 -10.94 -22.38
CA ARG A 288 17.73 -10.70 -23.76
C ARG A 288 16.25 -10.94 -23.99
N ARG A 289 15.53 -11.45 -22.99
CA ARG A 289 14.11 -11.73 -23.09
C ARG A 289 13.33 -10.43 -23.28
N ARG A 290 12.67 -10.31 -24.43
CA ARG A 290 11.67 -9.26 -24.68
C ARG A 290 10.29 -9.82 -24.40
N PHE A 291 9.51 -9.07 -23.65
CA PHE A 291 8.09 -9.33 -23.48
C PHE A 291 7.35 -8.33 -24.37
N ASP A 292 6.35 -8.80 -25.12
CA ASP A 292 5.51 -7.94 -25.96
C ASP A 292 4.52 -7.09 -25.14
N PHE A 293 4.55 -7.24 -23.81
CA PHE A 293 3.72 -6.52 -22.86
C PHE A 293 4.53 -6.15 -21.61
N ASP A 294 4.10 -5.10 -20.91
CA ASP A 294 4.58 -4.77 -19.56
C ASP A 294 3.52 -5.18 -18.53
N PRO A 295 3.83 -6.06 -17.56
CA PRO A 295 2.87 -6.49 -16.54
C PRO A 295 2.32 -5.32 -15.71
N VAL A 296 3.12 -4.26 -15.49
CA VAL A 296 2.70 -3.07 -14.74
C VAL A 296 1.68 -2.28 -15.56
N ASP A 297 1.91 -2.12 -16.86
CA ASP A 297 0.98 -1.41 -17.74
C ASP A 297 -0.35 -2.15 -17.89
N VAL A 298 -0.29 -3.49 -18.02
CA VAL A 298 -1.50 -4.33 -18.07
C VAL A 298 -2.27 -4.22 -16.75
N ALA A 299 -1.59 -4.34 -15.61
CA ALA A 299 -2.19 -4.19 -14.29
C ALA A 299 -2.83 -2.81 -14.09
N HIS A 300 -2.18 -1.75 -14.57
CA HIS A 300 -2.71 -0.38 -14.47
C HIS A 300 -3.93 -0.17 -15.37
N LYS A 301 -3.82 -0.49 -16.67
CA LYS A 301 -4.88 -0.26 -17.67
C LYS A 301 -6.13 -1.11 -17.38
N ARG A 302 -5.95 -2.36 -16.96
CA ARG A 302 -7.04 -3.30 -16.67
C ARG A 302 -7.38 -3.39 -15.19
N ARG A 303 -6.90 -2.46 -14.35
CA ARG A 303 -7.04 -2.55 -12.89
C ARG A 303 -8.48 -2.77 -12.44
N ARG A 304 -9.44 -2.03 -12.99
CA ARG A 304 -10.86 -2.16 -12.66
C ARG A 304 -11.41 -3.55 -12.97
N GLU A 305 -11.08 -4.08 -14.14
CA GLU A 305 -11.45 -5.44 -14.57
C GLU A 305 -10.83 -6.50 -13.66
N ILE A 306 -9.54 -6.37 -13.34
CA ILE A 306 -8.82 -7.28 -12.45
C ILE A 306 -9.42 -7.27 -11.04
N LEU A 307 -9.76 -6.09 -10.50
CA LEU A 307 -10.42 -6.00 -9.20
C LEU A 307 -11.80 -6.63 -9.24
N ALA A 308 -12.60 -6.37 -10.27
CA ALA A 308 -13.92 -6.99 -10.42
C ALA A 308 -13.79 -8.53 -10.47
N ALA A 309 -12.83 -9.04 -11.24
CA ALA A 309 -12.53 -10.46 -11.29
C ALA A 309 -12.08 -11.00 -9.92
N ALA A 310 -11.21 -10.30 -9.19
CA ALA A 310 -10.76 -10.71 -7.87
C ALA A 310 -11.92 -10.82 -6.85
N PHE A 311 -12.83 -9.83 -6.81
CA PHE A 311 -14.00 -9.90 -5.92
C PHE A 311 -15.08 -10.88 -6.42
N THR A 312 -15.09 -11.24 -7.70
CA THR A 312 -15.92 -12.35 -8.22
C THR A 312 -15.41 -13.70 -7.70
N VAL A 313 -14.09 -13.87 -7.56
CA VAL A 313 -13.49 -15.10 -7.01
C VAL A 313 -13.65 -15.20 -5.49
N LEU A 314 -13.65 -14.06 -4.79
CA LEU A 314 -13.72 -14.01 -3.31
C LEU A 314 -15.15 -14.14 -2.74
N ARG A 315 -16.19 -13.95 -3.56
CA ARG A 315 -17.61 -14.01 -3.19
C ARG A 315 -18.20 -15.37 -3.59
#